data_AF-A0A7S4JJR2-F1
#
_entry.id   AF-A0A7S4JJR2-F1
#
_cell.length_a   1.000
_cell.length_b   1.000
_cell.length_c   1.000
_cell.angle_alpha   90.00
_cell.angle_beta   90.00
_cell.angle_gamma   90.00
#
_symmetry.space_group_name_H-M   'P 1'
#
loop_
_entity.id
_entity.type
_entity.pdbx_description
1 polymer ?
#
loop_
_entity_poly.entity_id
_entity_poly.type
_entity_poly.pdbx_seq_one_letter_code
_entity_poly.pdbx_strand_id
1 'polypeptide(L)'
;EAKICNKAYSDIAKKNAAWMTQMEVDGTADPQSVDIMLKMFSDKAISLLKAEGHEATARMAEAMSGLHKAFDERGLKVSERIRLVQEGRRWLLEGIDWTSVSQKHVKGLSSVTFEGFIVAIDTHLQVQQYVRDKNHALGDRDYDFNSRTLCTDSVENLWSLIGHLNKKDFLPFVYEHS
;
A
#
# COMPACT_ATOMS: atom_id res chain seq x y z
N GLU A 1 -11.24 2.93 16.05
CA GLU A 1 -9.89 3.21 15.50
C GLU A 1 -9.83 4.45 14.62
N ALA A 2 -10.70 4.62 13.61
CA ALA A 2 -10.67 5.81 12.73
C ALA A 2 -10.63 7.17 13.47
N LYS A 3 -11.45 7.34 14.52
CA LYS A 3 -11.43 8.56 15.38
C LYS A 3 -10.11 8.75 16.15
N ILE A 4 -9.43 7.66 16.50
CA ILE A 4 -8.15 7.68 17.22
C ILE A 4 -7.02 8.07 16.24
N CYS A 5 -7.02 7.48 15.04
CA CYS A 5 -6.07 7.83 14.00
C CYS A 5 -6.21 9.29 13.56
N ASN A 6 -7.43 9.74 13.25
CA ASN A 6 -7.68 11.14 12.87
C ASN A 6 -7.23 12.11 13.98
N LYS A 7 -7.54 11.82 15.26
CA LYS A 7 -7.05 12.63 16.39
C LYS A 7 -5.52 12.70 16.43
N ALA A 8 -4.83 11.56 16.29
CA ALA A 8 -3.38 11.51 16.32
C ALA A 8 -2.76 12.32 15.17
N TYR A 9 -3.31 12.22 13.96
CA TYR A 9 -2.86 13.01 12.81
C TYR A 9 -3.20 14.51 12.97
N SER A 10 -4.32 14.85 13.60
CA SER A 10 -4.64 16.24 13.95
C SER A 10 -3.68 16.83 14.96
N ASP A 11 -3.28 16.05 15.97
CA ASP A 11 -2.36 16.54 17.02
C ASP A 11 -0.95 16.81 16.44
N ILE A 12 -0.46 15.98 15.52
CA ILE A 12 0.79 16.28 14.79
C ILE A 12 0.62 17.46 13.82
N ALA A 13 -0.51 17.59 13.14
CA ALA A 13 -0.76 18.65 12.15
C ALA A 13 -0.80 20.03 12.82
N LYS A 14 -1.44 20.15 14.00
CA LYS A 14 -1.46 21.39 14.79
C LYS A 14 -0.05 21.91 15.11
N LYS A 15 0.89 21.01 15.38
CA LYS A 15 2.28 21.35 15.73
C LYS A 15 3.19 21.48 14.52
N ASN A 16 2.80 20.95 13.36
CA ASN A 16 3.62 20.84 12.15
C ASN A 16 2.87 21.31 10.89
N ALA A 17 2.10 22.39 11.00
CA ALA A 17 1.16 22.84 9.95
C ALA A 17 1.83 23.15 8.59
N ALA A 18 3.10 23.55 8.59
CA ALA A 18 3.87 23.77 7.36
C ALA A 18 4.16 22.46 6.59
N TRP A 19 4.13 21.32 7.29
CA TRP A 19 4.34 20.01 6.69
C TRP A 19 3.03 19.29 6.45
N MET A 20 2.09 19.22 7.40
CA MET A 20 0.80 18.53 7.26
C MET A 20 -0.34 19.43 7.72
N THR A 21 -1.34 19.63 6.86
CA THR A 21 -2.48 20.49 7.13
C THR A 21 -3.66 19.70 7.70
N GLN A 22 -4.53 20.38 8.44
CA GLN A 22 -5.75 19.76 8.95
C GLN A 22 -6.71 19.31 7.83
N MET A 23 -6.71 20.03 6.69
CA MET A 23 -7.52 19.64 5.52
C MET A 23 -7.09 18.30 4.92
N GLU A 24 -5.78 18.03 4.89
CA GLU A 24 -5.23 16.73 4.47
C GLU A 24 -5.66 15.62 5.44
N VAL A 25 -5.58 15.88 6.76
CA VAL A 25 -5.97 14.91 7.80
C VAL A 25 -7.47 14.59 7.76
N ASP A 26 -8.31 15.58 7.48
CA ASP A 26 -9.76 15.41 7.38
C ASP A 26 -10.22 14.86 6.04
N GLY A 27 -9.30 14.68 5.08
CA GLY A 27 -9.61 14.19 3.74
C GLY A 27 -10.45 15.18 2.92
N THR A 28 -10.39 16.48 3.23
CA THR A 28 -11.16 17.53 2.53
C THR A 28 -10.38 18.21 1.42
N ALA A 29 -9.06 18.03 1.37
CA ALA A 29 -8.20 18.51 0.29
C ALA A 29 -8.34 17.65 -0.98
N ASP A 30 -8.04 16.36 -0.87
CA ASP A 30 -8.23 15.36 -1.92
C ASP A 30 -8.35 13.96 -1.27
N PRO A 31 -9.57 13.41 -1.15
CA PRO A 31 -9.81 12.11 -0.50
C PRO A 31 -9.17 10.91 -1.22
N GLN A 32 -8.75 11.06 -2.48
CA GLN A 32 -8.19 9.98 -3.31
C GLN A 32 -6.68 10.17 -3.57
N SER A 33 -6.04 11.18 -2.97
CA SER A 33 -4.63 11.44 -3.19
C SER A 33 -3.74 10.38 -2.53
N VAL A 34 -3.05 9.61 -3.38
CA VAL A 34 -2.00 8.67 -2.96
C VAL A 34 -0.85 9.42 -2.26
N ASP A 35 -0.49 10.61 -2.73
CA ASP A 35 0.60 11.40 -2.14
C ASP A 35 0.32 11.80 -0.69
N ILE A 36 -0.92 12.20 -0.37
CA ILE A 36 -1.33 12.50 1.00
C ILE A 36 -1.24 11.24 1.86
N MET A 37 -1.70 10.09 1.34
CA MET A 37 -1.63 8.81 2.06
C MET A 37 -0.18 8.38 2.32
N LEU A 38 0.71 8.48 1.33
CA LEU A 38 2.14 8.16 1.47
C LEU A 38 2.83 9.10 2.46
N LYS A 39 2.48 10.38 2.45
CA LYS A 39 2.94 11.35 3.43
C LYS A 39 2.53 10.98 4.85
N MET A 40 1.29 10.53 5.05
CA MET A 40 0.77 10.08 6.35
C MET A 40 1.46 8.81 6.88
N PHE A 41 2.02 7.97 6.02
CA PHE A 41 2.78 6.77 6.40
C PHE A 41 4.30 6.91 6.25
N SER A 42 4.79 8.13 6.02
CA SER A 42 6.23 8.40 5.90
C SER A 42 6.97 8.23 7.23
N ASP A 43 8.29 8.00 7.15
CA ASP A 43 9.15 7.90 8.33
C ASP A 43 9.07 9.15 9.23
N LYS A 44 8.85 10.33 8.62
CA LYS A 44 8.60 11.58 9.34
C LYS A 44 7.27 11.53 10.11
N ALA A 45 6.20 11.05 9.49
CA ALA A 45 4.90 10.90 10.16
C ALA A 45 5.00 9.94 11.35
N ILE A 46 5.63 8.78 11.15
CA ILE A 46 5.85 7.76 12.18
C ILE A 46 6.64 8.34 13.35
N SER A 47 7.72 9.08 13.06
CA SER A 47 8.55 9.72 14.09
C SER A 47 7.76 10.73 14.92
N LEU A 48 6.94 11.56 14.26
CA LEU A 48 6.08 12.55 14.95
C LEU A 48 5.00 11.87 15.79
N LEU A 49 4.37 10.81 15.28
CA LEU A 49 3.37 10.04 16.02
C LEU A 49 3.96 9.43 17.30
N LYS A 50 5.17 8.86 17.23
CA LYS A 50 5.88 8.33 18.41
C LYS A 50 6.24 9.44 19.41
N ALA A 51 6.75 10.58 18.91
CA ALA A 51 7.11 11.71 19.76
C ALA A 51 5.90 12.28 20.54
N GLU A 52 4.70 12.19 19.97
CA GLU A 52 3.44 12.60 20.61
C GLU A 52 2.77 11.47 21.43
N GLY A 53 3.39 10.29 21.54
CA GLY A 53 2.88 9.15 22.29
C GLY A 53 1.74 8.39 21.60
N HIS A 54 1.52 8.61 20.30
CA HIS A 54 0.50 7.92 19.49
C HIS A 54 0.99 6.57 18.95
N GLU A 55 1.48 5.70 19.84
CA GLU A 55 2.13 4.43 19.50
C GLU A 55 1.28 3.49 18.63
N ALA A 56 -0.02 3.38 18.89
CA ALA A 56 -0.90 2.53 18.10
C ALA A 56 -1.03 3.01 16.64
N THR A 57 -1.16 4.32 16.44
CA THR A 57 -1.21 4.93 15.10
C THR A 57 0.16 4.85 14.42
N ALA A 58 1.25 5.00 15.16
CA ALA A 58 2.60 4.82 14.63
C ALA A 58 2.81 3.40 14.10
N ARG A 59 2.42 2.37 14.86
CA ARG A 59 2.52 0.96 14.42
C ARG A 59 1.67 0.67 13.18
N MET A 60 0.48 1.26 13.09
CA MET A 60 -0.34 1.20 11.87
C MET A 60 0.40 1.83 10.69
N ALA A 61 0.93 3.04 10.86
CA ALA A 61 1.65 3.75 9.80
C ALA A 61 2.90 2.97 9.34
N GLU A 62 3.64 2.35 10.27
CA GLU A 62 4.76 1.45 9.95
C GLU A 62 4.32 0.24 9.12
N ALA A 63 3.24 -0.43 9.51
CA ALA A 63 2.72 -1.59 8.79
C ALA A 63 2.28 -1.21 7.37
N MET A 64 1.57 -0.08 7.20
CA MET A 64 1.12 0.39 5.89
C MET A 64 2.29 0.86 5.02
N SER A 65 3.24 1.58 5.59
CA SER A 65 4.48 2.00 4.91
C SER A 65 5.28 0.79 4.41
N GLY A 66 5.42 -0.21 5.27
CA GLY A 66 6.09 -1.47 4.95
C GLY A 66 5.38 -2.24 3.83
N LEU A 67 4.05 -2.38 3.90
CA LEU A 67 3.26 -3.01 2.84
C LEU A 67 3.39 -2.26 1.51
N HIS A 68 3.30 -0.94 1.52
CA HIS A 68 3.48 -0.14 0.30
C HIS A 68 4.87 -0.36 -0.30
N LYS A 69 5.94 -0.23 0.50
CA LYS A 69 7.32 -0.51 0.05
C LYS A 69 7.45 -1.93 -0.50
N ALA A 70 6.87 -2.91 0.18
CA ALA A 70 6.92 -4.29 -0.27
C ALA A 70 6.17 -4.53 -1.58
N PHE A 71 5.13 -3.75 -1.87
CA PHE A 71 4.36 -3.90 -3.09
C PHE A 71 4.88 -3.06 -4.27
N ASP A 72 5.46 -1.90 -4.01
CA ASP A 72 5.82 -0.90 -5.02
C ASP A 72 7.32 -0.81 -5.33
N GLU A 73 8.19 -1.02 -4.34
CA GLU A 73 9.63 -0.76 -4.45
C GLU A 73 10.34 -1.77 -5.37
N ARG A 74 11.12 -1.25 -6.32
CA ARG A 74 11.94 -2.03 -7.25
C ARG A 74 13.30 -2.35 -6.63
N GLY A 75 13.82 -3.55 -6.87
CA GLY A 75 15.15 -3.93 -6.39
C GLY A 75 15.25 -4.17 -4.88
N LEU A 76 14.11 -4.18 -4.17
CA LEU A 76 14.04 -4.62 -2.79
C LEU A 76 14.42 -6.10 -2.71
N LYS A 77 15.33 -6.46 -1.78
CA LYS A 77 15.72 -7.86 -1.59
C LYS A 77 14.49 -8.71 -1.25
N VAL A 78 14.39 -9.91 -1.83
CA VAL A 78 13.26 -10.84 -1.59
C VAL A 78 13.02 -11.09 -0.10
N SER A 79 14.08 -11.29 0.69
CA SER A 79 13.97 -11.50 2.13
C SER A 79 13.36 -10.31 2.87
N GLU A 80 13.73 -9.10 2.47
CA GLU A 80 13.20 -7.86 3.05
C GLU A 80 11.74 -7.64 2.63
N ARG A 81 11.41 -7.92 1.37
CA ARG A 81 10.03 -7.88 0.87
C ARG A 81 9.12 -8.82 1.67
N ILE A 82 9.54 -10.07 1.86
CA ILE A 82 8.80 -11.06 2.66
C ILE A 82 8.63 -10.58 4.11
N ARG A 83 9.68 -10.04 4.73
CA ARG A 83 9.62 -9.52 6.10
C ARG A 83 8.54 -8.44 6.23
N LEU A 84 8.54 -7.45 5.34
CA LEU A 84 7.56 -6.36 5.33
C LEU A 84 6.12 -6.86 5.11
N VAL A 85 5.92 -7.80 4.18
CA VAL A 85 4.59 -8.41 3.93
C VAL A 85 4.10 -9.16 5.17
N GLN A 86 4.97 -9.92 5.84
CA GLN A 86 4.62 -10.64 7.06
C GLN A 86 4.31 -9.71 8.24
N GLU A 87 5.04 -8.59 8.37
CA GLU A 87 4.77 -7.57 9.38
C GLU A 87 3.41 -6.90 9.16
N GLY A 88 3.12 -6.52 7.91
CA GLY A 88 1.81 -6.00 7.53
C GLY A 88 0.69 -6.99 7.82
N ARG A 89 0.88 -8.27 7.47
CA ARG A 89 -0.06 -9.37 7.77
C ARG A 89 -0.29 -9.51 9.27
N ARG A 90 0.78 -9.52 10.07
CA ARG A 90 0.70 -9.63 11.53
C ARG A 90 -0.12 -8.49 12.11
N TRP A 91 0.17 -7.25 11.72
CA TRP A 91 -0.59 -6.09 12.16
C TRP A 91 -2.07 -6.21 11.76
N LEU A 92 -2.36 -6.63 10.53
CA LEU A 92 -3.74 -6.72 10.03
C LEU A 92 -4.58 -7.75 10.80
N LEU A 93 -3.98 -8.89 11.17
CA LEU A 93 -4.66 -9.99 11.87
C LEU A 93 -4.64 -9.86 13.40
N GLU A 94 -3.78 -9.01 13.96
CA GLU A 94 -3.65 -8.84 15.41
C GLU A 94 -4.95 -8.30 16.02
N GLY A 95 -5.47 -9.01 17.02
CA GLY A 95 -6.67 -8.59 17.77
C GLY A 95 -7.97 -8.66 16.97
N ILE A 96 -7.99 -9.35 15.81
CA ILE A 96 -9.23 -9.58 15.06
C ILE A 96 -10.10 -10.59 15.78
N ASP A 97 -11.32 -10.17 16.11
CA ASP A 97 -12.40 -11.08 16.47
C ASP A 97 -13.04 -11.65 15.20
N TRP A 98 -12.64 -12.86 14.83
CA TRP A 98 -13.12 -13.56 13.64
C TRP A 98 -14.62 -13.85 13.67
N THR A 99 -15.26 -13.84 14.83
CA THR A 99 -16.71 -14.02 14.94
C THR A 99 -17.49 -12.77 14.50
N SER A 100 -16.81 -11.63 14.39
CA SER A 100 -17.36 -10.32 14.03
C SER A 100 -17.06 -9.89 12.59
N VAL A 101 -16.34 -10.70 11.81
CA VAL A 101 -15.88 -10.37 10.44
C VAL A 101 -17.04 -10.26 9.43
N SER A 102 -18.25 -10.68 9.81
CA SER A 102 -19.48 -10.39 9.04
C SER A 102 -19.94 -8.93 9.14
N GLN A 103 -19.28 -8.09 9.96
CA GLN A 103 -19.57 -6.68 10.08
C GLN A 103 -19.01 -5.88 8.89
N LYS A 104 -19.67 -4.75 8.57
CA LYS A 104 -19.29 -3.87 7.45
C LYS A 104 -17.84 -3.37 7.50
N HIS A 105 -17.22 -3.34 8.69
CA HIS A 105 -15.86 -2.84 8.86
C HIS A 105 -15.05 -3.72 9.81
N VAL A 106 -13.78 -3.92 9.47
CA VAL A 106 -12.77 -4.63 10.26
C VAL A 106 -11.55 -3.72 10.34
N LYS A 107 -11.08 -3.41 11.57
CA LYS A 107 -10.01 -2.43 11.80
C LYS A 107 -10.22 -1.05 11.18
N GLY A 108 -11.47 -0.62 11.05
CA GLY A 108 -11.84 0.64 10.38
C GLY A 108 -11.73 0.61 8.85
N LEU A 109 -11.33 -0.51 8.25
CA LEU A 109 -11.43 -0.77 6.81
C LEU A 109 -12.80 -1.35 6.48
N SER A 110 -13.32 -1.11 5.28
CA SER A 110 -14.48 -1.88 4.80
C SER A 110 -14.14 -3.36 4.75
N SER A 111 -15.11 -4.26 4.96
CA SER A 111 -14.86 -5.71 4.91
C SER A 111 -14.22 -6.14 3.58
N VAL A 112 -14.68 -5.60 2.46
CA VAL A 112 -14.12 -5.85 1.11
C VAL A 112 -12.67 -5.41 1.02
N THR A 113 -12.33 -4.22 1.54
CA THR A 113 -10.94 -3.72 1.55
C THR A 113 -10.06 -4.60 2.45
N PHE A 114 -10.55 -4.98 3.62
CA PHE A 114 -9.83 -5.87 4.55
C PHE A 114 -9.54 -7.24 3.92
N GLU A 115 -10.56 -7.88 3.33
CA GLU A 115 -10.42 -9.15 2.62
C GLU A 115 -9.46 -9.02 1.43
N GLY A 116 -9.58 -7.96 0.65
CA GLY A 116 -8.68 -7.67 -0.47
C GLY A 116 -7.21 -7.57 -0.04
N PHE A 117 -6.92 -6.91 1.09
CA PHE A 117 -5.57 -6.86 1.64
C PHE A 117 -5.05 -8.25 2.04
N ILE A 118 -5.89 -9.07 2.69
CA ILE A 118 -5.50 -10.44 3.07
C ILE A 118 -5.19 -11.28 1.83
N VAL A 119 -6.06 -11.25 0.82
CA VAL A 119 -5.84 -12.00 -0.42
C VAL A 119 -4.57 -11.54 -1.14
N ALA A 120 -4.32 -10.23 -1.23
CA ALA A 120 -3.12 -9.69 -1.86
C ALA A 120 -1.83 -10.15 -1.14
N ILE A 121 -1.83 -10.05 0.20
CA ILE A 121 -0.72 -10.50 1.05
C ILE A 121 -0.47 -12.00 0.88
N ASP A 122 -1.51 -12.83 1.02
CA ASP A 122 -1.36 -14.28 0.98
C ASP A 122 -1.00 -14.76 -0.43
N THR A 123 -1.53 -14.12 -1.48
CA THR A 123 -1.12 -14.39 -2.88
C THR A 123 0.35 -14.08 -3.07
N HIS A 124 0.83 -12.93 -2.58
CA HIS A 124 2.24 -12.57 -2.70
C HIS A 124 3.14 -13.60 -2.03
N LEU A 125 2.81 -14.01 -0.80
CA LEU A 125 3.56 -15.02 -0.07
C LEU A 125 3.55 -16.38 -0.78
N GLN A 126 2.40 -16.80 -1.31
CA GLN A 126 2.28 -18.07 -2.03
C GLN A 126 3.03 -18.08 -3.36
N VAL A 127 2.98 -16.98 -4.13
CA VAL A 127 3.74 -16.87 -5.39
C VAL A 127 5.24 -16.87 -5.12
N GLN A 128 5.71 -16.11 -4.13
CA GLN A 128 7.13 -16.11 -3.73
C GLN A 128 7.58 -17.51 -3.28
N GLN A 129 6.74 -18.20 -2.49
CA GLN A 129 6.98 -19.57 -2.06
C GLN A 129 7.07 -20.54 -3.26
N TYR A 130 6.12 -20.44 -4.19
CA TYR A 130 6.09 -21.27 -5.39
C TYR A 130 7.34 -21.06 -6.27
N VAL A 131 7.73 -19.81 -6.53
CA VAL A 131 8.94 -19.48 -7.29
C VAL A 131 10.16 -20.09 -6.62
N ARG A 132 10.30 -19.91 -5.30
CA ARG A 132 11.42 -20.49 -4.54
C ARG A 132 11.49 -22.00 -4.65
N ASP A 133 10.35 -22.69 -4.48
CA ASP A 133 10.28 -24.16 -4.52
C ASP A 133 10.50 -24.71 -5.93
N LYS A 134 10.30 -23.89 -6.97
CA LYS A 134 10.43 -24.23 -8.38
C LYS A 134 11.62 -23.57 -9.07
N ASN A 135 12.52 -22.89 -8.34
CA ASN A 135 13.67 -22.18 -8.92
C ASN A 135 14.56 -23.09 -9.78
N HIS A 136 14.64 -24.39 -9.48
CA HIS A 136 15.34 -25.36 -10.32
C HIS A 136 14.72 -25.53 -11.74
N ALA A 137 13.45 -25.17 -11.94
CA ALA A 137 12.76 -25.24 -13.23
C ALA A 137 12.77 -23.90 -14.00
N LEU A 138 13.04 -22.78 -13.34
CA LEU A 138 13.04 -21.43 -13.92
C LEU A 138 14.45 -20.93 -14.30
N GLY A 139 15.48 -21.73 -14.06
CA GLY A 139 16.89 -21.40 -14.27
C GLY A 139 17.50 -20.67 -13.07
N ASP A 140 18.83 -20.72 -12.92
CA ASP A 140 19.61 -20.25 -11.76
C ASP A 140 19.54 -18.73 -11.45
N ARG A 141 18.54 -18.01 -11.96
CA ARG A 141 18.31 -16.62 -11.61
C ARG A 141 17.27 -16.57 -10.50
N ASP A 142 17.64 -15.97 -9.38
CA ASP A 142 16.68 -15.55 -8.35
C ASP A 142 15.64 -14.62 -9.00
N TYR A 143 14.49 -15.18 -9.37
CA TYR A 143 13.38 -14.40 -9.90
C TYR A 143 12.72 -13.65 -8.74
N ASP A 144 12.99 -12.35 -8.62
CA ASP A 144 12.23 -11.47 -7.73
C ASP A 144 10.87 -11.17 -8.36
N PHE A 145 9.84 -11.85 -7.88
CA PHE A 145 8.48 -11.56 -8.30
C PHE A 145 8.08 -10.15 -7.83
N ASN A 146 8.01 -9.21 -8.77
CA ASN A 146 7.59 -7.86 -8.50
C ASN A 146 6.05 -7.77 -8.43
N SER A 147 5.54 -7.59 -7.22
CA SER A 147 4.13 -7.39 -6.88
C SER A 147 3.43 -6.25 -7.61
N ARG A 148 4.17 -5.25 -8.11
CA ARG A 148 3.57 -4.18 -8.92
C ARG A 148 2.93 -4.72 -10.20
N THR A 149 3.27 -5.93 -10.63
CA THR A 149 2.59 -6.61 -11.74
C THR A 149 1.21 -7.18 -11.37
N LEU A 150 0.90 -7.27 -10.08
CA LEU A 150 -0.42 -7.70 -9.59
C LEU A 150 -1.39 -6.54 -9.36
N CYS A 151 -0.92 -5.29 -9.39
CA CYS A 151 -1.79 -4.13 -9.25
C CYS A 151 -2.46 -3.76 -10.58
N THR A 152 -3.63 -3.13 -10.49
CA THR A 152 -4.38 -2.64 -11.65
C THR A 152 -3.83 -1.33 -12.21
N ASP A 153 -2.79 -0.74 -11.62
CA ASP A 153 -2.18 0.52 -12.09
C ASP A 153 -1.78 0.44 -13.57
N SER A 154 -1.35 -0.73 -14.05
CA SER A 154 -1.03 -0.90 -15.48
C SER A 154 -2.27 -0.77 -16.37
N VAL A 155 -3.43 -1.22 -15.88
CA VAL A 155 -4.73 -1.08 -16.55
C VAL A 155 -5.25 0.35 -16.43
N GLU A 156 -5.08 1.00 -15.27
CA GLU A 156 -5.44 2.41 -15.07
C GLU A 156 -4.60 3.36 -15.95
N ASN A 157 -3.29 3.10 -16.04
CA ASN A 157 -2.39 3.79 -16.95
C ASN A 157 -2.79 3.57 -18.41
N LEU A 158 -3.24 2.36 -18.78
CA LEU A 158 -3.78 2.07 -20.11
C LEU A 158 -5.07 2.86 -20.37
N TRP A 159 -6.00 2.91 -19.42
CA TRP A 159 -7.23 3.70 -19.56
C TRP A 159 -6.94 5.20 -19.66
N SER A 160 -5.97 5.70 -18.89
CA SER A 160 -5.50 7.08 -19.01
C SER A 160 -4.94 7.31 -20.43
N LEU A 161 -4.08 6.42 -20.92
CA LEU A 161 -3.52 6.51 -22.27
C LEU A 161 -4.61 6.48 -23.36
N ILE A 162 -5.60 5.58 -23.27
CA ILE A 162 -6.75 5.52 -24.19
C ILE A 162 -7.64 6.76 -24.07
N GLY A 163 -7.85 7.27 -22.85
CA GLY A 163 -8.55 8.54 -22.62
C GLY A 163 -7.84 9.73 -23.27
N HIS A 164 -6.50 9.70 -23.32
CA HIS A 164 -5.68 10.66 -24.06
C HIS A 164 -5.67 10.38 -25.58
N LEU A 165 -5.81 9.12 -26.03
CA LEU A 165 -5.96 8.78 -27.46
C LEU A 165 -7.23 9.38 -28.08
N ASN A 166 -8.30 9.57 -27.30
CA ASN A 166 -9.47 10.34 -27.73
C ASN A 166 -9.21 11.86 -27.86
N LYS A 167 -8.04 12.35 -27.42
CA LYS A 167 -7.55 13.72 -27.57
C LYS A 167 -6.33 13.75 -28.50
N LYS A 168 -6.55 13.43 -29.78
CA LYS A 168 -5.80 13.82 -30.99
C LYS A 168 -4.25 13.84 -31.06
N ASP A 169 -3.48 13.41 -30.07
CA ASP A 169 -2.01 13.57 -30.10
C ASP A 169 -1.23 12.30 -29.73
N PHE A 170 -1.48 11.19 -30.42
CA PHE A 170 -0.50 10.11 -30.48
C PHE A 170 -0.07 9.87 -31.93
N LEU A 171 1.13 10.38 -32.25
CA LEU A 171 1.80 10.14 -33.53
C LEU A 171 2.01 8.63 -33.77
N PRO A 172 1.95 8.18 -35.03
CA PRO A 172 1.83 6.77 -35.38
C PRO A 172 3.14 6.04 -35.09
N PHE A 173 3.16 5.15 -34.10
CA PHE A 173 4.28 4.24 -33.91
C PHE A 173 3.94 2.85 -34.45
N VAL A 174 4.35 2.66 -35.72
CA VAL A 174 4.94 1.46 -36.31
C VAL A 174 4.02 0.25 -36.52
N TYR A 175 3.39 0.23 -37.70
CA TYR A 175 3.30 -0.97 -38.54
C TYR A 175 4.33 -0.82 -39.66
N GLU A 176 5.59 -1.12 -39.39
CA GLU A 176 6.54 -1.51 -40.43
C GLU A 176 7.42 -2.57 -39.79
N HIS A 177 7.23 -3.82 -40.21
CA HIS A 177 8.21 -4.91 -40.40
C HIS A 177 7.38 -6.18 -40.66
N SER A 178 6.84 -6.25 -41.87
CA SER A 178 6.36 -7.47 -42.54
C SER A 178 6.97 -7.49 -43.93
#